data_AF-A0A968WUM6-F1
#
_entry.id   AF-A0A968WUM6-F1
#
_cell.length_a   1.000
_cell.length_b   1.000
_cell.length_c   1.000
_cell.angle_alpha   90.00
_cell.angle_beta   90.00
_cell.angle_gamma   90.00
#
_symmetry.space_group_name_H-M   'P 1'
#
loop_
_entity.id
_entity.type
_entity.pdbx_description
1 polymer ?
#
loop_
_entity_poly.entity_id
_entity_poly.type
_entity_poly.pdbx_seq_one_letter_code
_entity_poly.pdbx_strand_id
1 'polypeptide(L)'
;MKFQRFVIITGISASICSAATAPDSALKSNHSSTEKPLEQLVEELSDDRYKTREEASQKLWAIGASALAELEKAAEGKDPERAYRARELVRKIQLRITPETDPSILHW
;
A
#
# COMPACT_ATOMS: atom_id res chain seq x y z
N MET A 1 -63.74 21.82 34.72
CA MET A 1 -65.11 21.53 34.22
C MET A 1 -65.00 20.73 32.93
N LYS A 2 -65.93 19.77 32.72
CA LYS A 2 -66.05 18.79 31.62
C LYS A 2 -66.05 19.43 30.22
N PHE A 3 -65.66 18.67 29.18
CA PHE A 3 -66.39 18.40 27.91
C PHE A 3 -65.50 17.56 26.96
N GLN A 4 -65.64 16.21 26.95
CA GLN A 4 -66.25 15.35 25.89
C GLN A 4 -65.40 15.21 24.61
N ARG A 5 -64.70 14.08 24.37
CA ARG A 5 -65.11 12.77 23.79
C ARG A 5 -65.62 12.82 22.33
N PHE A 6 -64.78 12.35 21.38
CA PHE A 6 -65.12 11.62 20.15
C PHE A 6 -63.95 10.67 19.81
N VAL A 7 -64.06 9.34 20.07
CA VAL A 7 -64.42 8.24 19.13
C VAL A 7 -63.35 8.02 18.05
N ILE A 8 -62.42 7.08 18.28
CA ILE A 8 -62.29 5.73 17.66
C ILE A 8 -62.14 5.77 16.13
N ILE A 9 -60.90 5.55 15.65
CA ILE A 9 -60.65 4.73 14.46
C ILE A 9 -59.55 3.73 14.79
N THR A 10 -59.94 2.48 14.74
CA THR A 10 -59.16 1.25 14.77
C THR A 10 -58.11 1.22 13.66
N GLY A 11 -56.89 0.79 13.97
CA GLY A 11 -55.86 0.54 12.97
C GLY A 11 -54.62 -0.12 13.56
N ILE A 12 -54.77 -1.39 13.96
CA ILE A 12 -53.64 -2.28 14.21
C ILE A 12 -52.96 -2.53 12.85
N SER A 13 -51.71 -2.10 12.70
CA SER A 13 -50.72 -2.88 11.95
C SER A 13 -49.32 -2.51 12.40
N ALA A 14 -48.71 -3.47 13.09
CA ALA A 14 -47.30 -3.48 13.41
C ALA A 14 -46.49 -3.58 12.12
N SER A 15 -45.46 -2.75 11.97
CA SER A 15 -44.31 -3.05 11.13
C SER A 15 -43.14 -2.21 11.60
N ILE A 16 -42.44 -2.75 12.60
CA ILE A 16 -41.07 -2.39 12.93
C ILE A 16 -40.22 -2.94 11.78
N CYS A 17 -39.88 -2.09 10.81
CA CYS A 17 -38.79 -2.37 9.88
C CYS A 17 -37.57 -1.56 10.34
N SER A 18 -36.86 -2.08 11.34
CA SER A 18 -35.46 -1.70 11.55
C SER A 18 -34.68 -2.20 10.33
N ALA A 19 -34.44 -1.31 9.37
CA ALA A 19 -33.53 -1.57 8.28
C ALA A 19 -32.15 -1.86 8.88
N ALA A 20 -31.68 -3.08 8.66
CA ALA A 20 -30.41 -3.58 9.13
C ALA A 20 -29.29 -2.61 8.73
N THR A 21 -28.64 -2.03 9.73
CA THR A 21 -27.31 -1.46 9.57
C THR A 21 -26.41 -2.61 9.14
N ALA A 22 -26.06 -2.67 7.86
CA ALA A 22 -25.02 -3.58 7.40
C ALA A 22 -23.73 -3.11 8.09
N PRO A 23 -23.05 -3.95 8.89
CA PRO A 23 -21.73 -3.59 9.36
C PRO A 23 -20.85 -3.48 8.11
N ASP A 24 -20.46 -2.25 7.79
CA ASP A 24 -19.36 -1.95 6.88
C ASP A 24 -18.06 -2.48 7.51
N SER A 25 -17.94 -3.80 7.54
CA SER A 25 -16.71 -4.54 7.82
C SER A 25 -16.06 -4.89 6.49
N ALA A 26 -15.88 -3.89 5.63
CA ALA A 26 -15.01 -4.01 4.46
C ALA A 26 -13.56 -3.75 4.90
N LEU A 27 -12.91 -4.85 5.29
CA LEU A 27 -11.50 -5.12 5.05
C LEU A 27 -10.52 -3.99 5.42
N LYS A 28 -10.40 -3.71 6.72
CA LYS A 28 -9.07 -3.35 7.23
C LYS A 28 -8.20 -4.60 7.11
N SER A 29 -7.63 -4.78 5.93
CA SER A 29 -6.64 -5.80 5.64
C SER A 29 -5.47 -5.55 6.58
N ASN A 30 -5.46 -6.28 7.69
CA ASN A 30 -4.38 -6.33 8.64
C ASN A 30 -3.28 -7.20 8.02
N HIS A 31 -2.68 -6.74 6.93
CA HIS A 31 -1.40 -7.28 6.49
C HIS A 31 -0.38 -6.79 7.52
N SER A 32 -0.16 -7.58 8.57
CA SER A 32 1.14 -7.56 9.23
C SER A 32 2.14 -8.16 8.24
N SER A 33 2.41 -7.45 7.15
CA SER A 33 3.60 -7.70 6.38
C SER A 33 4.74 -7.36 7.32
N THR A 34 5.35 -8.39 7.90
CA THR A 34 6.67 -8.25 8.50
C THR A 34 7.55 -7.70 7.38
N GLU A 35 7.75 -6.39 7.39
CA GLU A 35 8.54 -5.72 6.37
C GLU A 35 9.94 -6.31 6.45
N LYS A 36 10.47 -6.73 5.29
CA LYS A 36 11.82 -7.28 5.24
C LYS A 36 12.80 -6.18 5.64
N PRO A 37 13.86 -6.51 6.40
CA PRO A 37 14.94 -5.57 6.67
C PRO A 37 15.52 -5.00 5.38
N LEU A 38 16.00 -3.75 5.44
CA LEU A 38 16.56 -3.05 4.29
C LEU A 38 17.73 -3.83 3.66
N GLU A 39 18.58 -4.40 4.50
CA GLU A 39 19.77 -5.15 4.11
C GLU A 39 19.38 -6.41 3.32
N GLN A 40 18.32 -7.08 3.76
CA GLN A 40 17.80 -8.25 3.05
C GLN A 40 17.24 -7.88 1.68
N LEU A 41 16.53 -6.75 1.58
CA LEU A 41 16.02 -6.27 0.29
C LEU A 41 17.16 -5.93 -0.67
N VAL A 42 18.26 -5.35 -0.16
CA VAL A 42 19.44 -5.04 -0.98
C VAL A 42 20.15 -6.31 -1.45
N GLU A 43 20.22 -7.36 -0.63
CA GLU A 43 20.75 -8.66 -1.02
C GLU A 43 19.91 -9.31 -2.13
N GLU A 44 18.58 -9.25 -1.99
CA GLU A 44 17.63 -9.82 -2.93
C GLU A 44 17.60 -9.14 -4.31
N LEU A 45 18.26 -7.98 -4.49
CA LEU A 45 18.44 -7.35 -5.80
C LEU A 45 19.20 -8.23 -6.79
N SER A 46 19.92 -9.26 -6.33
CA SER A 46 20.60 -10.26 -7.16
C SER A 46 20.14 -11.69 -6.88
N ASP A 47 18.94 -11.90 -6.34
CA ASP A 47 18.38 -13.26 -6.15
C ASP A 47 18.20 -13.96 -7.52
N ASP A 48 18.50 -15.25 -7.60
CA ASP A 48 18.39 -16.00 -8.87
C ASP A 48 17.00 -15.90 -9.51
N ARG A 49 15.94 -15.77 -8.71
CA ARG A 49 14.57 -15.66 -9.17
C ARG A 49 14.26 -14.22 -9.53
N TYR A 50 13.94 -14.00 -10.81
CA TYR A 50 13.53 -12.71 -11.35
C TYR A 50 12.47 -12.01 -10.49
N LYS A 51 11.42 -12.75 -10.08
CA LYS A 51 10.33 -12.20 -9.26
C LYS A 51 10.83 -11.60 -7.95
N THR A 52 11.78 -12.25 -7.28
CA THR A 52 12.36 -11.74 -6.03
C THR A 52 13.11 -10.44 -6.26
N ARG A 53 13.89 -10.34 -7.35
CA ARG A 53 14.63 -9.13 -7.69
C ARG A 53 13.72 -7.95 -8.00
N GLU A 54 12.64 -8.18 -8.75
CA GLU A 54 11.65 -7.14 -9.05
C GLU A 54 10.91 -6.67 -7.79
N GLU A 55 10.50 -7.60 -6.93
CA GLU A 55 9.85 -7.26 -5.66
C GLU A 55 10.78 -6.47 -4.73
N ALA A 56 12.05 -6.86 -4.63
CA ALA A 56 13.06 -6.14 -3.87
C ALA A 56 13.28 -4.73 -4.44
N SER A 57 13.42 -4.62 -5.77
CA SER A 57 13.60 -3.35 -6.46
C SER A 57 12.42 -2.40 -6.21
N GLN A 58 11.19 -2.89 -6.31
CA GLN A 58 9.99 -2.11 -6.06
C GLN A 58 9.88 -1.64 -4.60
N LYS A 59 10.22 -2.50 -3.64
CA LYS A 59 10.20 -2.15 -2.21
C LYS A 59 11.26 -1.12 -1.88
N LEU A 60 12.48 -1.28 -2.36
CA LEU A 60 13.56 -0.31 -2.16
C LEU A 60 13.24 1.03 -2.81
N TRP A 61 12.61 1.01 -3.99
CA TRP A 61 12.15 2.22 -4.64
C TRP A 61 11.07 2.95 -3.82
N ALA A 62 10.12 2.21 -3.25
CA ALA A 62 9.07 2.76 -2.38
C ALA A 62 9.62 3.28 -1.03
N ILE A 63 10.65 2.65 -0.48
CA ILE A 63 11.37 3.14 0.72
C ILE A 63 12.02 4.51 0.43
N GLY A 64 12.59 4.67 -0.76
CA GLY A 64 13.08 5.97 -1.23
C GLY A 64 14.35 6.43 -0.52
N ALA A 65 14.38 7.68 -0.07
CA ALA A 65 15.60 8.35 0.39
C ALA A 65 16.33 7.64 1.54
N SER A 66 15.61 6.93 2.42
CA SER A 66 16.22 6.18 3.53
C SER A 66 17.01 4.95 3.06
N ALA A 67 16.78 4.45 1.84
CA ALA A 67 17.55 3.36 1.24
C ALA A 67 18.85 3.83 0.55
N LEU A 68 19.03 5.13 0.31
CA LEU A 68 20.13 5.65 -0.53
C LEU A 68 21.51 5.20 -0.05
N ALA A 69 21.80 5.33 1.25
CA ALA A 69 23.12 5.01 1.77
C ALA A 69 23.51 3.55 1.54
N GLU A 70 22.56 2.61 1.62
CA GLU A 70 22.83 1.19 1.41
C GLU A 70 22.86 0.83 -0.08
N LEU A 71 22.01 1.47 -0.89
CA LEU A 71 22.02 1.33 -2.35
C LEU A 71 23.31 1.89 -2.98
N GLU A 72 23.84 3.01 -2.47
CA GLU A 72 25.11 3.59 -2.93
C GLU A 72 26.28 2.64 -2.65
N LYS A 73 26.33 2.01 -1.47
CA LYS A 73 27.32 0.95 -1.19
C LYS A 73 27.14 -0.25 -2.11
N ALA A 74 25.90 -0.70 -2.33
CA ALA A 74 25.62 -1.83 -3.20
C ALA A 74 26.00 -1.54 -4.67
N ALA A 75 25.83 -0.29 -5.12
CA ALA A 75 26.21 0.18 -6.44
C ALA A 75 27.73 0.11 -6.72
N GLU A 76 28.56 0.12 -5.67
CA GLU A 76 30.02 -0.03 -5.76
C GLU A 76 30.47 -1.48 -5.54
N GLY A 77 29.53 -2.39 -5.29
CA GLY A 77 29.79 -3.80 -5.00
C GLY A 77 30.32 -4.61 -6.18
N LYS A 78 30.79 -5.83 -5.86
CA LYS A 78 31.35 -6.78 -6.84
C LYS A 78 30.30 -7.57 -7.62
N ASP A 79 29.09 -7.71 -7.07
CA ASP A 79 27.99 -8.38 -7.75
C ASP A 79 27.44 -7.47 -8.86
N PRO A 80 27.59 -7.84 -10.14
CA PRO A 80 27.27 -6.94 -11.25
C PRO A 80 25.76 -6.65 -11.37
N GLU A 81 24.89 -7.62 -11.07
CA GLU A 81 23.45 -7.42 -11.15
C GLU A 81 22.96 -6.53 -10.01
N ARG A 82 23.41 -6.82 -8.78
CA ARG A 82 23.11 -6.00 -7.60
C ARG A 82 23.55 -4.56 -7.81
N ALA A 83 24.79 -4.37 -8.27
CA ALA A 83 25.36 -3.06 -8.49
C ALA A 83 24.62 -2.28 -9.59
N TYR A 84 24.25 -2.95 -10.69
CA TYR A 84 23.46 -2.34 -11.76
C TYR A 84 22.10 -1.84 -11.27
N ARG A 85 21.32 -2.72 -10.62
CA ARG A 85 19.98 -2.36 -10.11
C ARG A 85 20.05 -1.29 -9.03
N ALA A 86 21.05 -1.35 -8.15
CA ALA A 86 21.24 -0.33 -7.12
C ALA A 86 21.51 1.06 -7.74
N ARG A 87 22.34 1.17 -8.78
CA ARG A 87 22.56 2.45 -9.49
C ARG A 87 21.30 3.01 -10.11
N GLU A 88 20.49 2.16 -10.73
CA GLU A 88 19.20 2.55 -11.31
C GLU A 88 18.25 3.10 -10.24
N LEU A 89 18.19 2.45 -9.08
CA LEU A 89 17.37 2.91 -7.95
C LEU A 89 17.91 4.22 -7.36
N VAL A 90 19.23 4.34 -7.14
CA VAL A 90 19.86 5.58 -6.68
C VAL A 90 19.48 6.74 -7.60
N ARG A 91 19.61 6.55 -8.92
CA ARG A 91 19.26 7.58 -9.91
C ARG A 91 17.79 7.98 -9.81
N LYS A 92 16.86 7.02 -9.77
CA LYS A 92 15.42 7.31 -9.63
C LYS A 92 15.14 8.10 -8.35
N ILE A 93 15.66 7.63 -7.22
CA ILE A 93 15.41 8.22 -5.90
C ILE A 93 16.00 9.63 -5.81
N GLN A 94 17.24 9.85 -6.27
CA GLN A 94 17.88 11.17 -6.28
C GLN A 94 17.13 12.18 -7.18
N LEU A 95 16.58 11.71 -8.30
CA LEU A 95 15.74 12.51 -9.20
C LEU A 95 14.29 12.67 -8.69
N ARG A 96 13.96 12.12 -7.52
CA ARG A 96 12.61 12.09 -6.94
C ARG A 96 11.56 11.46 -7.87
N ILE A 97 12.00 10.54 -8.73
CA ILE A 97 11.11 9.66 -9.47
C ILE A 97 10.65 8.59 -8.48
N THR A 98 9.36 8.56 -8.19
CA THR A 98 8.71 7.62 -7.26
C THR A 98 7.84 6.61 -8.03
N PRO A 99 7.43 5.48 -7.43
CA PRO A 99 6.50 4.55 -8.06
C PRO A 99 5.20 5.18 -8.56
N GLU A 100 4.79 6.29 -7.96
CA GLU A 100 3.57 7.05 -8.27
C GLU A 100 3.80 8.13 -9.33
N THR A 101 5.04 8.33 -9.78
CA THR A 101 5.35 9.28 -10.86
C THR A 101 4.62 8.85 -12.13
N ASP A 102 3.88 9.77 -12.73
CA ASP A 102 3.10 9.51 -13.95
C ASP A 102 4.03 8.94 -15.04
N PRO A 103 3.78 7.72 -15.53
CA PRO A 103 4.64 7.11 -16.55
C PRO A 103 4.70 7.93 -17.85
N SER A 104 3.67 8.73 -18.15
CA SER A 104 3.60 9.52 -19.38
C SER A 104 4.64 10.65 -19.46
N ILE A 105 5.19 11.08 -18.32
CA ILE A 105 6.24 12.11 -18.28
C ILE A 105 7.66 11.54 -18.27
N LEU A 106 7.79 10.20 -18.14
CA LEU A 106 9.08 9.51 -18.20
C LEU A 106 9.37 9.16 -19.66
N HIS A 107 9.98 10.09 -20.38
CA HIS A 107 10.54 9.86 -21.71
C HIS A 107 12.03 9.49 -21.57
N TRP A 108 12.40 8.26 -21.94
CA TRP A 108 13.76 7.73 -21.86
C TRP A 108 14.25 7.29 -23.23
#